data_AF-A0A968A055-F1
#
_entry.id   AF-A0A968A055-F1
#
_cell.length_a   1.000
_cell.length_b   1.000
_cell.length_c   1.000
_cell.angle_alpha   90.00
_cell.angle_beta   90.00
_cell.angle_gamma   90.00
#
_symmetry.space_group_name_H-M   'P 1'
#
loop_
_entity.id
_entity.type
_entity.pdbx_description
1 polymer ?
#
loop_
_entity_poly.entity_id
_entity_poly.type
_entity_poly.pdbx_seq_one_letter_code
_entity_poly.pdbx_strand_id
1 'polypeptide(L)'
;MEKEKTRPVREKFDEQRKRSQRLIILAAGVLLVIIIALLPPIRSRISYRLDDLRTRIIYRINPPSEVVFVPEEQQLLETMVAETLSALNPSPTVEITPSATLESTSEPTPTTVPTITPTLLPEMVDLRDQVTYVHQHGRWNYCGPANLTMALKFWGWEGNRDQVAEVVKPGPIDPDMDYIARTKVDKNVMPYEMVNYVNDHTQYRAFYRYGGDIDLIKRYLSNGYPVVIEKGYYEYSSISSSVAWMGHYLFITGYNDAEGYFIVQDAYLQDKDKNFIGNNYEVDYEEFINEWRYFNYLFILVYPPEVEQDIFAILGPWIDPEWANRHALEVANREIAEEEGLAEFFAWFNKGTSHVQLFEYVDAAFAYDYAFLLYAGLTEEERPWRIVWYQTGPYFAYYYSGRYQDVISLANTTLEAISEPTLEESFYWRGMARLALGETGNAVADFRESVRLNPNFGPGWAMLDQLGVEP
;
A
#
# COMPACT_ATOMS: atom_id res chain seq x y z
N MET A 1 -15.27 36.22 -70.00
CA MET A 1 -13.83 36.16 -70.33
C MET A 1 -13.05 36.30 -69.04
N GLU A 2 -12.83 35.17 -68.36
CA GLU A 2 -12.10 35.11 -67.10
C GLU A 2 -10.66 34.69 -67.43
N LYS A 3 -9.68 35.57 -67.20
CA LYS A 3 -8.26 35.31 -67.46
C LYS A 3 -7.71 34.43 -66.35
N GLU A 4 -7.60 33.15 -66.60
CA GLU A 4 -6.87 32.20 -65.76
C GLU A 4 -5.35 32.53 -65.84
N LYS A 5 -4.83 33.18 -64.79
CA LYS A 5 -3.40 33.45 -64.62
C LYS A 5 -2.67 32.14 -64.30
N THR A 6 -2.04 31.55 -65.30
CA THR A 6 -1.06 30.48 -65.13
C THR A 6 0.16 31.03 -64.38
N ARG A 7 0.33 30.67 -63.10
CA ARG A 7 1.61 30.83 -62.39
C ARG A 7 2.68 30.04 -63.14
N PRO A 8 3.83 30.63 -63.50
CA PRO A 8 4.84 29.95 -64.30
C PRO A 8 5.42 28.76 -63.55
N VAL A 9 5.58 27.63 -64.25
CA VAL A 9 6.06 26.33 -63.74
C VAL A 9 7.32 26.44 -62.84
N ARG A 10 8.17 27.45 -63.08
CA ARG A 10 9.39 27.77 -62.30
C ARG A 10 9.10 28.16 -60.84
N GLU A 11 8.01 28.90 -60.57
CA GLU A 11 7.63 29.29 -59.20
C GLU A 11 7.20 28.08 -58.36
N LYS A 12 6.51 27.11 -58.97
CA LYS A 12 6.10 25.87 -58.28
C LYS A 12 7.31 25.01 -57.87
N PHE A 13 8.34 24.92 -58.72
CA PHE A 13 9.57 24.18 -58.40
C PHE A 13 10.37 24.84 -57.26
N ASP A 14 10.46 26.17 -57.24
CA ASP A 14 11.13 26.91 -56.16
C ASP A 14 10.36 26.83 -54.83
N GLU A 15 9.03 26.85 -54.88
CA GLU A 15 8.17 26.68 -53.70
C GLU A 15 8.29 25.27 -53.11
N GLN A 16 8.34 24.25 -53.97
CA GLN A 16 8.53 22.85 -53.56
C GLN A 16 9.94 22.60 -52.98
N ARG A 17 10.98 23.22 -53.56
CA ARG A 17 12.36 23.18 -53.03
C ARG A 17 12.47 23.88 -51.68
N LYS A 18 11.85 25.05 -51.51
CA LYS A 18 11.80 25.76 -50.22
C LYS A 18 11.05 24.96 -49.16
N ARG A 19 9.96 24.26 -49.53
CA ARG A 19 9.21 23.38 -48.63
C ARG A 19 10.05 22.17 -48.20
N SER A 20 10.76 21.54 -49.13
CA SER A 20 11.70 20.44 -48.84
C SER A 20 12.85 20.89 -47.94
N GLN A 21 13.47 22.05 -48.21
CA GLN A 21 14.52 22.61 -47.35
C GLN A 21 14.01 22.93 -45.93
N ARG A 22 12.79 23.47 -45.80
CA ARG A 22 12.17 23.68 -44.48
C ARG A 22 11.96 22.37 -43.74
N LEU A 23 11.49 21.32 -44.43
CA LEU A 23 11.31 19.99 -43.82
C LEU A 23 12.66 19.39 -43.38
N ILE A 24 13.72 19.53 -44.17
CA ILE A 24 15.07 19.05 -43.82
C ILE A 24 15.63 19.82 -42.62
N ILE A 25 15.49 21.14 -42.58
CA ILE A 25 15.92 21.96 -41.43
C ILE A 25 15.13 21.59 -40.18
N LEU A 26 13.81 21.35 -40.31
CA LEU A 26 12.97 20.92 -39.19
C LEU A 26 13.38 19.54 -38.69
N ALA A 27 13.63 18.59 -39.60
CA ALA A 27 14.11 17.25 -39.25
C ALA A 27 15.50 17.28 -38.60
N ALA A 28 16.42 18.10 -39.11
CA ALA A 28 17.75 18.30 -38.51
C ALA A 28 17.65 18.97 -37.12
N GLY A 29 16.72 19.92 -36.94
CA GLY A 29 16.43 20.53 -35.65
C GLY A 29 15.87 19.53 -34.65
N VAL A 30 14.92 18.68 -35.04
CA VAL A 30 14.39 17.60 -34.21
C VAL A 30 15.49 16.60 -33.85
N LEU A 31 16.32 16.20 -34.82
CA LEU A 31 17.45 15.30 -34.58
C LEU A 31 18.46 15.91 -33.60
N LEU A 32 18.77 17.20 -33.72
CA LEU A 32 19.66 17.91 -32.80
C LEU A 32 19.08 17.96 -31.38
N VAL A 33 17.76 18.22 -31.25
CA VAL A 33 17.07 18.17 -29.96
C VAL A 33 17.13 16.77 -29.34
N ILE A 34 16.94 15.71 -30.13
CA ILE A 34 17.08 14.32 -29.67
C ILE A 34 18.52 14.05 -29.21
N ILE A 35 19.53 14.45 -29.98
CA ILE A 35 20.94 14.27 -29.62
C ILE A 35 21.26 15.00 -28.31
N ILE A 36 20.80 16.24 -28.15
CA ILE A 36 20.98 17.02 -26.91
C ILE A 36 20.23 16.36 -25.74
N ALA A 37 19.02 15.84 -25.96
CA ALA A 37 18.23 15.12 -24.96
C ALA A 37 18.89 13.79 -24.53
N LEU A 38 19.70 13.17 -25.39
CA LEU A 38 20.46 11.95 -25.08
C LEU A 38 21.75 12.22 -24.30
N LEU A 39 22.22 13.47 -24.20
CA LEU A 39 23.39 13.80 -23.39
C LEU A 39 23.12 13.49 -21.91
N PRO A 40 23.99 12.76 -21.20
CA PRO A 40 23.74 12.29 -19.82
C PRO A 40 23.21 13.36 -18.84
N PRO A 41 23.78 14.58 -18.74
CA PRO A 41 23.30 15.59 -17.78
C PRO A 41 21.94 16.20 -18.14
N ILE A 42 21.52 16.09 -19.40
CA ILE A 42 20.20 16.56 -19.86
C ILE A 42 19.21 15.41 -19.74
N ARG A 43 19.59 14.20 -20.19
CA ARG A 43 18.81 12.97 -20.08
C ARG A 43 18.36 12.72 -18.64
N SER A 44 19.23 12.84 -17.66
CA SER A 44 18.88 12.68 -16.24
C SER A 44 17.89 13.73 -15.72
N ARG A 45 17.90 14.94 -16.31
CA ARG A 45 16.98 16.03 -15.96
C ARG A 45 15.65 15.99 -16.70
N ILE A 46 15.55 15.27 -17.82
CA ILE A 46 14.30 15.17 -18.58
C ILE A 46 13.65 13.79 -18.49
N SER A 47 14.39 12.74 -18.09
CA SER A 47 13.88 11.37 -18.00
C SER A 47 12.62 11.30 -17.17
N TYR A 48 12.60 11.93 -16.00
CA TYR A 48 11.41 11.94 -15.13
C TYR A 48 10.17 12.57 -15.80
N ARG A 49 10.36 13.58 -16.68
CA ARG A 49 9.24 14.19 -17.43
C ARG A 49 8.77 13.29 -18.57
N LEU A 50 9.69 12.54 -19.18
CA LEU A 50 9.38 11.57 -20.21
C LEU A 50 8.66 10.35 -19.63
N ASP A 51 9.08 9.88 -18.45
CA ASP A 51 8.45 8.78 -17.71
C ASP A 51 7.04 9.18 -17.27
N ASP A 52 6.88 10.36 -16.65
CA ASP A 52 5.57 10.90 -16.26
C ASP A 52 4.65 11.09 -17.48
N LEU A 53 5.17 11.62 -18.60
CA LEU A 53 4.41 11.73 -19.85
C LEU A 53 4.00 10.35 -20.39
N ARG A 54 4.90 9.37 -20.35
CA ARG A 54 4.63 8.00 -20.77
C ARG A 54 3.53 7.38 -19.91
N THR A 55 3.63 7.47 -18.59
CA THR A 55 2.62 6.94 -17.67
C THR A 55 1.27 7.64 -17.87
N ARG A 56 1.24 8.96 -18.03
CA ARG A 56 0.00 9.70 -18.36
C ARG A 56 -0.64 9.22 -19.65
N ILE A 57 0.15 8.93 -20.69
CA ILE A 57 -0.36 8.39 -21.95
C ILE A 57 -0.94 6.99 -21.74
N ILE A 58 -0.23 6.12 -21.00
CA ILE A 58 -0.70 4.76 -20.70
C ILE A 58 -2.01 4.82 -19.92
N TYR A 59 -2.08 5.58 -18.83
CA TYR A 59 -3.28 5.68 -17.99
C TYR A 59 -4.45 6.41 -18.63
N ARG A 60 -4.20 7.22 -19.66
CA ARG A 60 -5.28 7.78 -20.48
C ARG A 60 -5.91 6.75 -21.42
N ILE A 61 -5.14 5.76 -21.85
CA ILE A 61 -5.60 4.70 -22.77
C ILE A 61 -6.20 3.54 -21.97
N ASN A 62 -5.56 3.17 -20.86
CA ASN A 62 -5.95 2.09 -19.95
C ASN A 62 -5.98 2.65 -18.52
N PRO A 63 -7.08 3.27 -18.08
CA PRO A 63 -7.19 3.80 -16.73
C PRO A 63 -7.19 2.67 -15.69
N PRO A 64 -6.29 2.69 -14.69
CA PRO A 64 -6.21 1.62 -13.70
C PRO A 64 -7.47 1.51 -12.82
N SER A 65 -8.22 2.61 -12.67
CA SER A 65 -9.50 2.65 -11.94
C SER A 65 -10.64 1.88 -12.62
N GLU A 66 -10.53 1.62 -13.92
CA GLU A 66 -11.50 0.81 -14.68
C GLU A 66 -11.27 -0.70 -14.49
N VAL A 67 -10.07 -1.09 -14.03
CA VAL A 67 -9.69 -2.47 -13.83
C VAL A 67 -10.28 -2.98 -12.51
N VAL A 68 -11.07 -4.06 -12.58
CA VAL A 68 -11.73 -4.68 -11.43
C VAL A 68 -11.35 -6.15 -11.37
N PHE A 69 -10.85 -6.58 -10.20
CA PHE A 69 -10.68 -7.99 -9.88
C PHE A 69 -12.01 -8.57 -9.40
N VAL A 70 -12.39 -9.72 -9.96
CA VAL A 70 -13.53 -10.50 -9.50
C VAL A 70 -13.00 -11.89 -9.11
N PRO A 71 -13.14 -12.30 -7.85
CA PRO A 71 -12.72 -13.65 -7.45
C PRO A 71 -13.60 -14.72 -8.13
N GLU A 72 -12.98 -15.71 -8.77
CA GLU A 72 -13.67 -16.69 -9.63
C GLU A 72 -13.87 -18.05 -8.95
N GLU A 73 -12.89 -18.51 -8.16
CA GLU A 73 -12.91 -19.89 -7.63
C GLU A 73 -13.99 -20.12 -6.56
N GLN A 74 -14.35 -19.09 -5.80
CA GLN A 74 -15.43 -19.18 -4.82
C GLN A 74 -16.80 -19.33 -5.48
N GLN A 75 -17.07 -18.56 -6.54
CA GLN A 75 -18.33 -18.65 -7.27
C GLN A 75 -18.49 -20.02 -7.95
N LEU A 76 -17.40 -20.58 -8.46
CA LEU A 76 -17.36 -21.94 -9.00
C LEU A 76 -17.63 -22.99 -7.92
N LEU A 77 -17.02 -22.85 -6.74
CA LEU A 77 -17.24 -23.77 -5.62
C LEU A 77 -18.70 -23.75 -5.15
N GLU A 78 -19.30 -22.57 -4.98
CA GLU A 78 -20.71 -22.42 -4.60
C GLU A 78 -21.65 -23.01 -5.66
N THR A 79 -21.36 -22.77 -6.94
CA THR A 79 -22.12 -23.34 -8.05
C THR A 79 -22.04 -24.88 -8.04
N MET A 80 -20.84 -25.45 -7.89
CA MET A 80 -20.63 -26.89 -7.80
C MET A 80 -21.33 -27.51 -6.58
N VAL A 81 -21.28 -26.86 -5.42
CA VAL A 81 -21.96 -27.31 -4.21
C VAL A 81 -23.48 -27.26 -4.40
N ALA A 82 -24.03 -26.18 -4.97
CA ALA A 82 -25.44 -26.05 -5.26
C ALA A 82 -25.93 -27.11 -6.25
N GLU A 83 -25.18 -27.36 -7.33
CA GLU A 83 -25.47 -28.42 -8.30
C GLU A 83 -25.40 -29.81 -7.65
N THR A 84 -24.42 -30.06 -6.78
CA THR A 84 -24.27 -31.34 -6.07
C THR A 84 -25.41 -31.56 -5.07
N LEU A 85 -25.80 -30.54 -4.31
CA LEU A 85 -26.94 -30.59 -3.39
C LEU A 85 -28.26 -30.76 -4.16
N SER A 86 -28.41 -30.10 -5.31
CA SER A 86 -29.57 -30.25 -6.19
C SER A 86 -29.66 -31.66 -6.78
N ALA A 87 -28.52 -32.27 -7.14
CA ALA A 87 -28.42 -33.64 -7.64
C ALA A 87 -28.65 -34.71 -6.57
N LEU A 88 -28.41 -34.40 -5.29
CA LEU A 88 -28.55 -35.34 -4.17
C LEU A 88 -29.98 -35.46 -3.62
N ASN A 89 -30.98 -34.77 -4.18
CA ASN A 89 -32.33 -34.67 -3.64
C ASN A 89 -33.03 -36.06 -3.50
N PRO A 90 -33.17 -36.65 -2.30
CA PRO A 90 -33.95 -37.86 -2.08
C PRO A 90 -35.41 -37.50 -1.77
N SER A 91 -36.35 -38.37 -2.16
CA SER A 91 -37.78 -38.28 -1.85
C SER A 91 -38.04 -38.14 -0.33
N PRO A 92 -39.12 -37.43 0.09
CA PRO A 92 -39.29 -37.05 1.49
C PRO A 92 -39.49 -38.27 2.38
N THR A 93 -38.68 -38.39 3.43
CA THR A 93 -38.91 -39.31 4.55
C THR A 93 -39.51 -38.53 5.71
N VAL A 94 -40.50 -39.15 6.34
CA VAL A 94 -41.42 -38.60 7.35
C VAL A 94 -40.69 -37.99 8.56
N GLU A 95 -41.11 -36.78 8.89
CA GLU A 95 -40.76 -35.98 10.05
C GLU A 95 -41.20 -36.64 11.36
N ILE A 96 -40.30 -36.68 12.36
CA ILE A 96 -40.63 -37.04 13.74
C ILE A 96 -40.27 -35.86 14.65
N THR A 97 -41.26 -35.41 15.40
CA THR A 97 -41.32 -34.25 16.32
C THR A 97 -40.43 -34.45 17.57
N PRO A 98 -39.86 -33.38 18.16
CA PRO A 98 -38.75 -33.47 19.11
C PRO A 98 -39.18 -33.87 20.53
N SER A 99 -38.22 -34.44 21.28
CA SER A 99 -38.33 -34.75 22.70
C SER A 99 -37.49 -33.78 23.53
N ALA A 100 -38.10 -33.23 24.58
CA ALA A 100 -37.52 -32.26 25.48
C ALA A 100 -36.32 -32.82 26.26
N THR A 101 -35.26 -32.03 26.39
CA THR A 101 -34.16 -32.28 27.33
C THR A 101 -33.95 -31.05 28.22
N LEU A 102 -33.69 -31.34 29.49
CA LEU A 102 -33.80 -30.47 30.66
C LEU A 102 -32.73 -29.37 30.74
N GLU A 103 -33.14 -28.26 31.34
CA GLU A 103 -32.28 -27.22 31.91
C GLU A 103 -31.26 -27.79 32.91
N SER A 104 -30.03 -27.29 32.85
CA SER A 104 -29.16 -27.21 34.02
C SER A 104 -28.32 -25.94 33.97
N THR A 105 -28.45 -25.20 35.06
CA THR A 105 -27.89 -23.90 35.41
C THR A 105 -26.40 -23.97 35.75
N SER A 106 -25.62 -22.99 35.31
CA SER A 106 -24.73 -22.22 36.20
C SER A 106 -24.31 -20.94 35.50
N GLU A 107 -24.88 -19.83 35.94
CA GLU A 107 -24.49 -18.46 35.62
C GLU A 107 -23.14 -18.17 36.31
N PRO A 108 -22.08 -17.75 35.58
CA PRO A 108 -20.87 -17.27 36.23
C PRO A 108 -21.17 -15.91 36.87
N THR A 109 -20.89 -15.81 38.17
CA THR A 109 -20.90 -14.55 38.91
C THR A 109 -19.89 -13.58 38.29
N PRO A 110 -20.24 -12.29 38.05
CA PRO A 110 -19.27 -11.31 37.57
C PRO A 110 -18.21 -11.11 38.65
N THR A 111 -16.96 -11.48 38.33
CA THR A 111 -15.82 -11.08 39.14
C THR A 111 -15.58 -9.61 38.88
N THR A 112 -15.80 -8.77 39.90
CA THR A 112 -15.43 -7.35 39.87
C THR A 112 -13.91 -7.25 39.81
N VAL A 113 -13.38 -7.10 38.59
CA VAL A 113 -12.00 -6.64 38.39
C VAL A 113 -11.93 -5.22 38.94
N PRO A 114 -10.94 -4.86 39.78
CA PRO A 114 -10.79 -3.49 40.23
C PRO A 114 -10.64 -2.57 39.02
N THR A 115 -11.61 -1.69 38.82
CA THR A 115 -11.54 -0.61 37.83
C THR A 115 -10.43 0.33 38.28
N ILE A 116 -9.23 0.14 37.72
CA ILE A 116 -8.19 1.16 37.72
C ILE A 116 -8.81 2.38 37.05
N THR A 117 -9.03 3.45 37.83
CA THR A 117 -9.40 4.74 37.28
C THR A 117 -8.25 5.16 36.38
N PRO A 118 -8.46 5.33 35.05
CA PRO A 118 -7.38 5.71 34.15
C PRO A 118 -6.79 7.03 34.64
N THR A 119 -5.46 7.09 34.69
CA THR A 119 -4.75 8.34 34.93
C THR A 119 -5.18 9.31 33.83
N LEU A 120 -5.71 10.47 34.22
CA LEU A 120 -6.12 11.49 33.27
C LEU A 120 -4.90 11.91 32.45
N LEU A 121 -4.99 11.77 31.12
CA LEU A 121 -3.93 12.22 30.22
C LEU A 121 -3.87 13.75 30.23
N PRO A 122 -2.70 14.36 29.98
CA PRO A 122 -2.61 15.79 29.72
C PRO A 122 -3.57 16.18 28.60
N GLU A 123 -4.16 17.38 28.69
CA GLU A 123 -5.07 17.89 27.65
C GLU A 123 -4.32 18.19 26.34
N MET A 124 -3.02 18.50 26.43
CA MET A 124 -2.17 18.77 25.28
C MET A 124 -0.78 18.17 25.52
N VAL A 125 -0.21 17.59 24.47
CA VAL A 125 1.17 17.11 24.43
C VAL A 125 1.82 17.60 23.15
N ASP A 126 3.05 18.08 23.27
CA ASP A 126 3.83 18.62 22.16
C ASP A 126 5.28 18.16 22.25
N LEU A 127 5.71 17.30 21.32
CA LEU A 127 7.08 16.79 21.23
C LEU A 127 7.89 17.45 20.10
N ARG A 128 7.36 18.50 19.45
CA ARG A 128 7.94 19.10 18.23
C ARG A 128 9.36 19.59 18.40
N ASP A 129 9.73 20.08 19.58
CA ASP A 129 11.08 20.59 19.87
C ASP A 129 12.18 19.51 19.75
N GLN A 130 11.81 18.23 19.78
CA GLN A 130 12.73 17.09 19.66
C GLN A 130 12.78 16.51 18.24
N VAL A 131 11.92 17.00 17.34
CA VAL A 131 11.74 16.43 16.01
C VAL A 131 12.69 17.10 15.02
N THR A 132 13.50 16.29 14.35
CA THR A 132 14.19 16.73 13.12
C THR A 132 13.32 16.37 11.92
N TYR A 133 12.66 17.37 11.33
CA TYR A 133 11.79 17.16 10.19
C TYR A 133 12.55 16.66 8.95
N VAL A 134 12.02 15.61 8.31
CA VAL A 134 12.58 15.00 7.09
C VAL A 134 11.45 14.81 6.08
N HIS A 135 11.57 15.47 4.93
CA HIS A 135 10.60 15.32 3.84
C HIS A 135 11.02 14.19 2.88
N GLN A 136 10.16 13.83 1.91
CA GLN A 136 10.44 12.86 0.84
C GLN A 136 10.76 13.52 -0.51
N HIS A 137 10.51 14.83 -0.66
CA HIS A 137 10.73 15.55 -1.92
C HIS A 137 12.09 15.32 -2.59
N GLY A 138 12.06 15.27 -3.92
CA GLY A 138 13.22 14.88 -4.75
C GLY A 138 13.50 13.36 -4.75
N ARG A 139 12.64 12.57 -4.10
CA ARG A 139 12.67 11.11 -4.06
C ARG A 139 11.23 10.60 -4.24
N TRP A 140 11.06 9.57 -5.05
CA TRP A 140 9.75 9.01 -5.39
C TRP A 140 9.41 7.88 -4.43
N ASN A 141 8.20 7.88 -3.86
CA ASN A 141 7.72 6.85 -2.92
C ASN A 141 8.61 6.70 -1.66
N TYR A 142 9.10 7.83 -1.11
CA TYR A 142 10.02 7.84 0.05
C TYR A 142 9.32 8.15 1.39
N CYS A 143 7.99 8.03 1.44
CA CYS A 143 7.21 8.27 2.66
C CYS A 143 7.68 7.40 3.83
N GLY A 144 7.82 6.09 3.61
CA GLY A 144 8.35 5.15 4.60
C GLY A 144 9.76 5.53 5.08
N PRO A 145 10.77 5.61 4.20
CA PRO A 145 12.13 6.00 4.59
C PRO A 145 12.22 7.36 5.30
N ALA A 146 11.45 8.35 4.88
CA ALA A 146 11.44 9.68 5.50
C ALA A 146 10.83 9.65 6.90
N ASN A 147 9.66 9.03 7.08
CA ASN A 147 9.02 8.90 8.39
C ASN A 147 9.84 8.03 9.35
N LEU A 148 10.42 6.92 8.87
CA LEU A 148 11.32 6.10 9.69
C LEU A 148 12.55 6.88 10.14
N THR A 149 13.10 7.73 9.26
CA THR A 149 14.21 8.61 9.61
C THR A 149 13.82 9.61 10.69
N MET A 150 12.62 10.21 10.63
CA MET A 150 12.15 11.11 11.68
C MET A 150 12.01 10.36 13.03
N ALA A 151 11.44 9.16 13.02
CA ALA A 151 11.31 8.32 14.20
C ALA A 151 12.66 7.92 14.81
N LEU A 152 13.65 7.56 13.99
CA LEU A 152 15.01 7.26 14.44
C LEU A 152 15.73 8.52 14.97
N LYS A 153 15.58 9.66 14.29
CA LYS A 153 16.22 10.93 14.67
C LYS A 153 15.70 11.48 15.99
N PHE A 154 14.43 11.24 16.31
CA PHE A 154 13.86 11.58 17.61
C PHE A 154 14.69 10.99 18.76
N TRP A 155 15.27 9.80 18.56
CA TRP A 155 16.13 9.12 19.53
C TRP A 155 17.63 9.36 19.33
N GLY A 156 18.00 10.38 18.54
CA GLY A 156 19.39 10.77 18.32
C GLY A 156 20.13 10.03 17.21
N TRP A 157 19.44 9.27 16.34
CA TRP A 157 20.11 8.62 15.21
C TRP A 157 20.66 9.64 14.20
N GLU A 158 21.94 9.54 13.85
CA GLU A 158 22.61 10.55 13.01
C GLU A 158 22.42 10.32 11.49
N GLY A 159 21.84 9.19 11.08
CA GLY A 159 21.69 8.85 9.66
C GLY A 159 20.64 9.66 8.89
N ASN A 160 20.34 9.27 7.65
CA ASN A 160 19.41 9.99 6.78
C ASN A 160 18.50 9.04 5.97
N ARG A 161 17.46 9.62 5.35
CA ARG A 161 16.43 8.87 4.58
C ARG A 161 16.98 8.06 3.41
N ASP A 162 18.08 8.49 2.78
CA ASP A 162 18.66 7.76 1.65
C ASP A 162 19.39 6.50 2.18
N GLN A 163 20.02 6.56 3.36
CA GLN A 163 20.61 5.38 4.01
C GLN A 163 19.56 4.36 4.47
N VAL A 164 18.38 4.82 4.89
CA VAL A 164 17.24 3.93 5.16
C VAL A 164 16.77 3.29 3.86
N ALA A 165 16.54 4.11 2.83
CA ALA A 165 16.05 3.65 1.54
C ALA A 165 17.01 2.65 0.86
N GLU A 166 18.32 2.73 1.08
CA GLU A 166 19.29 1.80 0.48
C GLU A 166 19.00 0.33 0.84
N VAL A 167 18.37 0.10 1.99
CA VAL A 167 17.98 -1.23 2.48
C VAL A 167 16.53 -1.55 2.13
N VAL A 168 15.60 -0.65 2.43
CA VAL A 168 14.14 -0.91 2.33
C VAL A 168 13.54 -0.54 0.98
N LYS A 169 14.30 0.15 0.12
CA LYS A 169 13.95 0.45 -1.28
C LYS A 169 15.16 0.22 -2.18
N PRO A 170 15.72 -1.00 -2.24
CA PRO A 170 16.95 -1.22 -2.97
C PRO A 170 16.75 -0.98 -4.47
N GLY A 171 15.56 -1.29 -5.02
CA GLY A 171 15.28 -1.24 -6.45
C GLY A 171 16.15 -2.23 -7.25
N PRO A 172 15.94 -2.32 -8.57
CA PRO A 172 16.63 -3.32 -9.37
C PRO A 172 18.12 -3.06 -9.52
N ILE A 173 18.91 -4.13 -9.53
CA ILE A 173 20.35 -4.05 -9.84
C ILE A 173 20.50 -3.85 -11.35
N ASP A 174 20.67 -2.60 -11.76
CA ASP A 174 20.95 -2.20 -13.14
C ASP A 174 22.24 -1.35 -13.18
N PRO A 175 23.31 -1.80 -13.85
CA PRO A 175 24.57 -1.06 -13.93
C PRO A 175 24.45 0.28 -14.69
N ASP A 176 23.39 0.47 -15.46
CA ASP A 176 23.13 1.70 -16.23
C ASP A 176 22.28 2.72 -15.45
N MET A 177 21.81 2.38 -14.24
CA MET A 177 21.02 3.25 -13.38
C MET A 177 21.76 3.63 -12.10
N ASP A 178 21.74 4.92 -11.74
CA ASP A 178 22.15 5.33 -10.39
C ASP A 178 21.12 4.88 -9.34
N TYR A 179 21.52 4.91 -8.07
CA TYR A 179 20.69 4.47 -6.95
C TYR A 179 19.30 5.16 -6.94
N ILE A 180 19.26 6.48 -7.11
CA ILE A 180 18.01 7.25 -7.08
C ILE A 180 17.12 6.94 -8.29
N ALA A 181 17.71 6.62 -9.44
CA ALA A 181 16.98 6.18 -10.61
C ALA A 181 16.33 4.82 -10.40
N ARG A 182 17.08 3.83 -9.86
CA ARG A 182 16.53 2.48 -9.63
C ARG A 182 15.43 2.47 -8.56
N THR A 183 15.47 3.31 -7.53
CA THR A 183 14.41 3.31 -6.49
C THR A 183 13.06 3.87 -6.96
N LYS A 184 12.97 4.43 -8.17
CA LYS A 184 11.69 5.01 -8.68
C LYS A 184 10.65 3.96 -9.03
N VAL A 185 11.11 2.77 -9.42
CA VAL A 185 10.21 1.70 -9.85
C VAL A 185 9.47 1.11 -8.67
N ASP A 186 10.14 0.98 -7.54
CA ASP A 186 9.60 0.49 -6.29
C ASP A 186 8.53 1.46 -5.73
N LYS A 187 7.29 0.96 -5.57
CA LYS A 187 6.08 1.74 -5.30
C LYS A 187 5.77 1.91 -3.82
N ASN A 188 6.26 1.05 -2.95
CA ASN A 188 5.88 1.04 -1.53
C ASN A 188 7.06 0.65 -0.63
N VAL A 189 6.96 0.87 0.68
CA VAL A 189 7.76 0.16 1.68
C VAL A 189 6.78 -0.45 2.66
N MET A 190 6.86 -1.75 2.85
CA MET A 190 5.97 -2.48 3.74
C MET A 190 6.36 -2.24 5.21
N PRO A 191 5.41 -2.24 6.15
CA PRO A 191 5.70 -2.01 7.58
C PRO A 191 6.77 -2.96 8.15
N TYR A 192 6.78 -4.22 7.71
CA TYR A 192 7.77 -5.20 8.16
C TYR A 192 9.19 -4.84 7.69
N GLU A 193 9.36 -4.23 6.51
CA GLU A 193 10.68 -3.81 6.02
C GLU A 193 11.24 -2.66 6.87
N MET A 194 10.38 -1.72 7.27
CA MET A 194 10.76 -0.64 8.19
C MET A 194 11.15 -1.19 9.57
N VAL A 195 10.36 -2.11 10.12
CA VAL A 195 10.65 -2.72 11.43
C VAL A 195 11.92 -3.56 11.39
N ASN A 196 12.12 -4.36 10.34
CA ASN A 196 13.35 -5.14 10.16
C ASN A 196 14.57 -4.23 10.00
N TYR A 197 14.46 -3.13 9.25
CA TYR A 197 15.54 -2.14 9.16
C TYR A 197 15.98 -1.66 10.54
N VAL A 198 15.04 -1.26 11.40
CA VAL A 198 15.36 -0.79 12.75
C VAL A 198 16.06 -1.88 13.55
N ASN A 199 15.47 -3.08 13.59
CA ASN A 199 15.94 -4.17 14.44
C ASN A 199 17.29 -4.76 13.99
N ASP A 200 17.57 -4.75 12.69
CA ASP A 200 18.73 -5.42 12.10
C ASP A 200 19.89 -4.45 11.78
N HIS A 201 19.60 -3.17 11.51
CA HIS A 201 20.59 -2.19 11.06
C HIS A 201 20.84 -1.03 12.03
N THR A 202 20.15 -1.01 13.18
CA THR A 202 20.33 0.06 14.19
C THR A 202 20.47 -0.51 15.60
N GLN A 203 20.72 0.37 16.57
CA GLN A 203 20.76 0.02 18.00
C GLN A 203 19.36 0.09 18.66
N TYR A 204 18.33 0.51 17.92
CA TYR A 204 16.98 0.68 18.41
C TYR A 204 16.16 -0.60 18.22
N ARG A 205 14.95 -0.61 18.77
CA ARG A 205 13.95 -1.64 18.57
C ARG A 205 12.72 -1.06 17.88
N ALA A 206 12.05 -1.91 17.11
CA ALA A 206 10.76 -1.57 16.56
C ALA A 206 9.82 -2.78 16.52
N PHE A 207 8.53 -2.47 16.53
CA PHE A 207 7.45 -3.40 16.20
C PHE A 207 6.30 -2.62 15.58
N TYR A 208 5.38 -3.35 14.94
CA TYR A 208 4.08 -2.82 14.53
C TYR A 208 2.95 -3.70 15.05
N ARG A 209 1.74 -3.12 15.12
CA ARG A 209 0.48 -3.79 15.48
C ARG A 209 -0.66 -3.18 14.68
N TYR A 210 -1.79 -3.90 14.63
CA TYR A 210 -3.06 -3.45 14.07
C TYR A 210 -4.05 -3.11 15.17
N GLY A 211 -5.15 -2.46 14.79
CA GLY A 211 -6.24 -2.14 15.70
C GLY A 211 -5.85 -1.13 16.78
N GLY A 212 -4.96 -0.18 16.48
CA GLY A 212 -4.69 0.92 17.40
C GLY A 212 -5.93 1.81 17.59
N ASP A 213 -5.95 2.57 18.68
CA ASP A 213 -6.96 3.60 18.92
C ASP A 213 -6.32 4.94 19.33
N ILE A 214 -7.11 6.01 19.28
CA ILE A 214 -6.64 7.36 19.66
C ILE A 214 -6.08 7.39 21.08
N ASP A 215 -6.69 6.69 22.02
CA ASP A 215 -6.28 6.72 23.43
C ASP A 215 -4.92 6.03 23.63
N LEU A 216 -4.62 4.97 22.88
CA LEU A 216 -3.31 4.33 22.86
C LEU A 216 -2.24 5.28 22.29
N ILE A 217 -2.53 5.95 21.18
CA ILE A 217 -1.61 6.94 20.59
C ILE A 217 -1.35 8.08 21.58
N LYS A 218 -2.38 8.64 22.20
CA LYS A 218 -2.24 9.70 23.21
C LYS A 218 -1.46 9.24 24.44
N ARG A 219 -1.67 8.00 24.91
CA ARG A 219 -0.88 7.42 26.02
C ARG A 219 0.60 7.35 25.68
N TYR A 220 0.96 6.98 24.46
CA TYR A 220 2.35 7.01 24.02
C TYR A 220 2.93 8.42 23.97
N LEU A 221 2.22 9.34 23.31
CA LEU A 221 2.66 10.73 23.20
C LEU A 221 2.86 11.37 24.58
N SER A 222 1.92 11.15 25.51
CA SER A 222 1.99 11.64 26.90
C SER A 222 3.21 11.15 27.68
N ASN A 223 3.79 10.02 27.27
CA ASN A 223 5.01 9.46 27.85
C ASN A 223 6.27 9.77 27.00
N GLY A 224 6.16 10.65 26.01
CA GLY A 224 7.28 11.07 25.17
C GLY A 224 7.63 10.09 24.05
N TYR A 225 6.70 9.21 23.68
CA TYR A 225 6.90 8.19 22.65
C TYR A 225 6.10 8.55 21.39
N PRO A 226 6.72 9.15 20.36
CA PRO A 226 6.03 9.45 19.12
C PRO A 226 5.79 8.19 18.29
N VAL A 227 4.75 8.21 17.46
CA VAL A 227 4.23 7.01 16.77
C VAL A 227 4.28 7.22 15.26
N VAL A 228 4.69 6.21 14.51
CA VAL A 228 4.50 6.19 13.06
C VAL A 228 3.23 5.41 12.75
N ILE A 229 2.39 5.90 11.85
CA ILE A 229 1.23 5.16 11.33
C ILE A 229 1.31 5.08 9.81
N GLU A 230 0.56 4.15 9.24
CA GLU A 230 0.21 4.14 7.82
C GLU A 230 -1.23 4.61 7.66
N LYS A 231 -1.47 5.49 6.70
CA LYS A 231 -2.78 6.07 6.39
C LYS A 231 -3.00 6.06 4.90
N GLY A 232 -4.26 6.21 4.47
CA GLY A 232 -4.55 6.51 3.07
C GLY A 232 -5.30 7.83 2.93
N TYR A 233 -5.13 8.48 1.79
CA TYR A 233 -5.86 9.71 1.47
C TYR A 233 -6.03 9.87 -0.04
N TYR A 234 -6.96 10.74 -0.42
CA TYR A 234 -7.25 11.06 -1.81
C TYR A 234 -6.53 12.34 -2.19
N GLU A 235 -5.72 12.26 -3.23
CA GLU A 235 -5.06 13.44 -3.77
C GLU A 235 -5.09 13.44 -5.29
N TYR A 236 -5.05 14.64 -5.86
CA TYR A 236 -4.82 14.82 -7.28
C TYR A 236 -3.47 14.22 -7.69
N SER A 237 -3.54 13.10 -8.41
CA SER A 237 -2.38 12.45 -9.00
C SER A 237 -2.13 13.07 -10.37
N SER A 238 -1.03 13.81 -10.50
CA SER A 238 -0.63 14.40 -11.78
C SER A 238 -0.36 13.34 -12.86
N ILE A 239 -0.07 12.11 -12.44
CA ILE A 239 0.23 10.95 -13.27
C ILE A 239 -1.06 10.39 -13.91
N SER A 240 -2.12 10.20 -13.14
CA SER A 240 -3.43 9.75 -13.64
C SER A 240 -4.31 10.91 -14.13
N SER A 241 -3.91 12.16 -13.87
CA SER A 241 -4.71 13.36 -14.13
C SER A 241 -6.10 13.34 -13.45
N SER A 242 -6.19 12.64 -12.32
CA SER A 242 -7.41 12.43 -11.53
C SER A 242 -7.08 12.41 -10.04
N VAL A 243 -8.07 12.65 -9.19
CA VAL A 243 -7.97 12.31 -7.77
C VAL A 243 -7.91 10.79 -7.66
N ALA A 244 -6.98 10.29 -6.86
CA ALA A 244 -6.82 8.86 -6.64
C ALA A 244 -6.30 8.58 -5.24
N TRP A 245 -6.79 7.51 -4.63
CA TRP A 245 -6.34 7.05 -3.32
C TRP A 245 -4.88 6.58 -3.36
N MET A 246 -4.12 6.90 -2.31
CA MET A 246 -2.77 6.39 -2.09
C MET A 246 -2.49 6.16 -0.60
N GLY A 247 -1.65 5.16 -0.32
CA GLY A 247 -1.07 4.92 0.99
C GLY A 247 0.11 5.86 1.28
N HIS A 248 0.28 6.20 2.56
CA HIS A 248 1.30 7.10 3.05
C HIS A 248 1.57 6.89 4.53
N TYR A 249 2.77 7.28 4.98
CA TYR A 249 3.13 7.21 6.39
C TYR A 249 3.07 8.60 7.02
N LEU A 250 2.61 8.66 8.26
CA LEU A 250 2.66 9.86 9.11
C LEU A 250 3.43 9.59 10.40
N PHE A 251 4.15 10.59 10.88
CA PHE A 251 4.82 10.55 12.17
C PHE A 251 4.14 11.50 13.16
N ILE A 252 3.51 10.94 14.18
CA ILE A 252 2.67 11.66 15.15
C ILE A 252 3.54 12.09 16.33
N THR A 253 3.46 13.37 16.67
CA THR A 253 4.40 14.02 17.60
C THR A 253 3.71 14.86 18.68
N GLY A 254 2.39 14.91 18.70
CA GLY A 254 1.63 15.61 19.72
C GLY A 254 0.14 15.53 19.48
N TYR A 255 -0.64 16.08 20.40
CA TYR A 255 -2.09 16.19 20.30
C TYR A 255 -2.59 17.37 21.13
N ASN A 256 -3.78 17.85 20.81
CA ASN A 256 -4.48 18.88 21.56
C ASN A 256 -5.96 18.51 21.68
N ASP A 257 -6.38 18.05 22.87
CA ASP A 257 -7.77 17.68 23.13
C ASP A 257 -8.71 18.88 23.28
N ALA A 258 -8.17 20.05 23.64
CA ALA A 258 -8.97 21.26 23.71
C ALA A 258 -9.42 21.72 22.31
N GLU A 259 -8.62 21.42 21.28
CA GLU A 259 -8.87 21.84 19.90
C GLU A 259 -9.24 20.68 18.96
N GLY A 260 -8.99 19.43 19.33
CA GLY A 260 -9.50 18.23 18.64
C GLY A 260 -8.60 17.67 17.52
N TYR A 261 -7.27 17.84 17.61
CA TYR A 261 -6.35 17.39 16.56
C TYR A 261 -5.08 16.69 17.07
N PHE A 262 -4.46 15.92 16.18
CA PHE A 262 -3.07 15.46 16.31
C PHE A 262 -2.10 16.44 15.63
N ILE A 263 -0.89 16.52 16.17
CA ILE A 263 0.25 17.21 15.55
C ILE A 263 1.13 16.16 14.87
N VAL A 264 1.23 16.22 13.55
CA VAL A 264 1.92 15.23 12.72
C VAL A 264 3.05 15.86 11.90
N GLN A 265 3.98 15.00 11.48
CA GLN A 265 5.02 15.29 10.52
C GLN A 265 4.70 14.51 9.25
N ASP A 266 4.28 15.22 8.21
CA ASP A 266 3.98 14.63 6.91
C ASP A 266 5.15 14.88 5.96
N ALA A 267 5.82 13.80 5.53
CA ALA A 267 6.99 13.91 4.68
C ALA A 267 6.67 14.40 3.23
N TYR A 268 5.41 14.44 2.83
CA TYR A 268 4.97 14.65 1.46
C TYR A 268 4.22 15.97 1.24
N LEU A 269 3.43 16.47 2.20
CA LEU A 269 2.52 17.60 1.96
C LEU A 269 3.22 18.89 1.46
N GLN A 270 2.65 19.46 0.39
CA GLN A 270 3.01 20.77 -0.18
C GLN A 270 1.77 21.66 -0.35
N ASP A 271 1.95 22.98 -0.25
CA ASP A 271 0.93 23.92 -0.70
C ASP A 271 0.90 24.06 -2.24
N LYS A 272 -0.08 24.82 -2.74
CA LYS A 272 -0.24 25.14 -4.18
C LYS A 272 0.98 25.82 -4.83
N ASP A 273 1.81 26.49 -4.02
CA ASP A 273 3.03 27.17 -4.45
C ASP A 273 4.27 26.26 -4.31
N LYS A 274 4.06 24.98 -3.94
CA LYS A 274 5.07 23.94 -3.70
C LYS A 274 5.97 24.20 -2.51
N ASN A 275 5.52 25.01 -1.55
CA ASN A 275 6.20 25.12 -0.26
C ASN A 275 5.84 23.90 0.59
N PHE A 276 6.81 23.44 1.38
CA PHE A 276 6.61 22.32 2.29
C PHE A 276 5.80 22.79 3.50
N ILE A 277 4.68 22.12 3.74
CA ILE A 277 3.77 22.45 4.84
C ILE A 277 3.50 21.28 5.78
N GLY A 278 4.10 20.11 5.52
CA GLY A 278 3.93 18.91 6.36
C GLY A 278 4.67 18.94 7.71
N ASN A 279 5.50 19.95 7.98
CA ASN A 279 6.18 20.09 9.27
C ASN A 279 5.20 20.65 10.30
N ASN A 280 4.96 19.90 11.39
CA ASN A 280 4.02 20.25 12.45
C ASN A 280 2.58 20.49 11.93
N TYR A 281 2.15 19.67 10.98
CA TYR A 281 0.81 19.74 10.42
C TYR A 281 -0.23 19.29 11.46
N GLU A 282 -1.37 19.95 11.49
CA GLU A 282 -2.47 19.65 12.40
C GLU A 282 -3.53 18.85 11.62
N VAL A 283 -3.94 17.70 12.16
CA VAL A 283 -4.96 16.83 11.55
C VAL A 283 -6.05 16.60 12.57
N ASP A 284 -7.27 17.00 12.23
CA ASP A 284 -8.47 16.78 13.06
C ASP A 284 -8.65 15.29 13.36
N TYR A 285 -9.11 14.94 14.57
CA TYR A 285 -9.23 13.54 14.98
C TYR A 285 -10.14 12.70 14.07
N GLU A 286 -11.23 13.29 13.58
CA GLU A 286 -12.15 12.60 12.66
C GLU A 286 -11.50 12.29 11.32
N GLU A 287 -10.79 13.28 10.75
CA GLU A 287 -10.03 13.09 9.50
C GLU A 287 -8.94 12.03 9.70
N PHE A 288 -8.18 12.15 10.78
CA PHE A 288 -7.12 11.19 11.13
C PHE A 288 -7.65 9.75 11.24
N ILE A 289 -8.76 9.53 11.96
CA ILE A 289 -9.36 8.19 12.10
C ILE A 289 -9.78 7.64 10.74
N ASN A 290 -10.48 8.45 9.93
CA ASN A 290 -10.96 8.02 8.63
C ASN A 290 -9.80 7.57 7.71
N GLU A 291 -8.69 8.30 7.72
CA GLU A 291 -7.53 7.96 6.90
C GLU A 291 -6.71 6.79 7.45
N TRP A 292 -6.65 6.65 8.78
CA TRP A 292 -5.95 5.56 9.47
C TRP A 292 -6.71 4.22 9.35
N ARG A 293 -8.04 4.27 9.28
CA ARG A 293 -8.93 3.12 9.02
C ARG A 293 -8.47 2.32 7.80
N TYR A 294 -8.02 3.00 6.75
CA TYR A 294 -7.67 2.33 5.49
C TYR A 294 -6.53 1.32 5.60
N PHE A 295 -5.78 1.36 6.71
CA PHE A 295 -4.65 0.49 7.02
C PHE A 295 -4.86 -0.32 8.30
N ASN A 296 -6.12 -0.64 8.62
CA ASN A 296 -6.49 -1.44 9.79
C ASN A 296 -5.91 -0.90 11.11
N TYR A 297 -5.87 0.43 11.22
CA TYR A 297 -5.35 1.15 12.38
C TYR A 297 -3.92 0.71 12.76
N LEU A 298 -3.06 0.50 11.75
CA LEU A 298 -1.68 0.09 11.92
C LEU A 298 -0.85 1.19 12.58
N PHE A 299 -0.09 0.83 13.60
CA PHE A 299 0.92 1.70 14.19
C PHE A 299 2.26 0.99 14.34
N ILE A 300 3.33 1.77 14.25
CA ILE A 300 4.72 1.35 14.37
C ILE A 300 5.35 2.19 15.48
N LEU A 301 6.04 1.52 16.40
CA LEU A 301 6.91 2.19 17.35
C LEU A 301 8.36 1.88 17.10
N VAL A 302 9.17 2.93 17.21
CA VAL A 302 10.63 2.89 17.22
C VAL A 302 11.09 3.46 18.54
N TYR A 303 11.92 2.73 19.27
CA TYR A 303 12.33 3.10 20.62
C TYR A 303 13.71 2.53 20.98
N PRO A 304 14.46 3.18 21.88
CA PRO A 304 15.71 2.65 22.40
C PRO A 304 15.42 1.51 23.40
N PRO A 305 16.25 0.46 23.47
CA PRO A 305 15.99 -0.70 24.35
C PRO A 305 15.76 -0.33 25.83
N GLU A 306 16.30 0.79 26.28
CA GLU A 306 16.22 1.30 27.64
C GLU A 306 14.78 1.62 28.09
N VAL A 307 13.87 1.93 27.17
CA VAL A 307 12.47 2.28 27.46
C VAL A 307 11.48 1.17 27.13
N GLU A 308 11.96 -0.02 26.71
CA GLU A 308 11.10 -1.12 26.24
C GLU A 308 10.04 -1.54 27.26
N GLN A 309 10.41 -1.57 28.54
CA GLN A 309 9.46 -1.91 29.61
C GLN A 309 8.32 -0.91 29.73
N ASP A 310 8.59 0.39 29.55
CA ASP A 310 7.58 1.45 29.58
C ASP A 310 6.67 1.35 28.36
N ILE A 311 7.25 1.10 27.17
CA ILE A 311 6.50 0.86 25.94
C ILE A 311 5.52 -0.29 26.12
N PHE A 312 5.99 -1.43 26.64
CA PHE A 312 5.16 -2.61 26.86
C PHE A 312 4.11 -2.42 27.95
N ALA A 313 4.40 -1.62 28.98
CA ALA A 313 3.40 -1.24 29.99
C ALA A 313 2.27 -0.39 29.37
N ILE A 314 2.60 0.50 28.43
CA ILE A 314 1.60 1.33 27.73
C ILE A 314 0.77 0.51 26.74
N LEU A 315 1.37 -0.46 26.03
CA LEU A 315 0.64 -1.34 25.12
C LEU A 315 -0.55 -2.00 25.80
N GLY A 316 -0.41 -2.39 27.07
CA GLY A 316 -1.41 -3.21 27.73
C GLY A 316 -1.67 -4.49 26.91
N PRO A 317 -2.92 -4.79 26.52
CA PRO A 317 -3.24 -6.00 25.76
C PRO A 317 -2.58 -6.10 24.37
N TRP A 318 -2.27 -4.99 23.70
CA TRP A 318 -1.62 -5.00 22.37
C TRP A 318 -0.21 -5.59 22.37
N ILE A 319 0.38 -5.84 23.55
CA ILE A 319 1.66 -6.55 23.66
C ILE A 319 1.59 -7.92 22.98
N ASP A 320 0.46 -8.61 23.15
CA ASP A 320 0.16 -9.87 22.50
C ASP A 320 -0.34 -9.61 21.06
N PRO A 321 0.41 -10.04 20.03
CA PRO A 321 -0.04 -9.91 18.64
C PRO A 321 -1.38 -10.60 18.39
N GLU A 322 -1.67 -11.74 19.02
CA GLU A 322 -2.94 -12.43 18.80
C GLU A 322 -4.11 -11.57 19.30
N TRP A 323 -4.01 -11.05 20.52
CA TRP A 323 -5.00 -10.12 21.06
C TRP A 323 -5.18 -8.90 20.17
N ALA A 324 -4.08 -8.25 19.72
CA ALA A 324 -4.16 -7.06 18.87
C ALA A 324 -4.91 -7.33 17.56
N ASN A 325 -4.66 -8.48 16.94
CA ASN A 325 -5.34 -8.86 15.70
C ASN A 325 -6.80 -9.27 15.91
N ARG A 326 -7.14 -9.90 17.04
CA ARG A 326 -8.55 -10.14 17.42
C ARG A 326 -9.29 -8.84 17.70
N HIS A 327 -8.64 -7.88 18.36
CA HIS A 327 -9.21 -6.56 18.57
C HIS A 327 -9.43 -5.80 17.26
N ALA A 328 -8.45 -5.80 16.35
CA ALA A 328 -8.60 -5.22 15.01
C ALA A 328 -9.77 -5.87 14.24
N LEU A 329 -9.92 -7.20 14.34
CA LEU A 329 -11.05 -7.93 13.78
C LEU A 329 -12.40 -7.50 14.38
N GLU A 330 -12.47 -7.29 15.70
CA GLU A 330 -13.68 -6.78 16.36
C GLU A 330 -14.05 -5.37 15.86
N VAL A 331 -13.06 -4.48 15.72
CA VAL A 331 -13.26 -3.14 15.15
C VAL A 331 -13.80 -3.23 13.73
N ALA A 332 -13.19 -4.04 12.88
CA ALA A 332 -13.63 -4.23 11.50
C ALA A 332 -15.08 -4.78 11.43
N ASN A 333 -15.44 -5.75 12.28
CA ASN A 333 -16.80 -6.29 12.32
C ASN A 333 -17.83 -5.26 12.78
N ARG A 334 -17.47 -4.37 13.72
CA ARG A 334 -18.34 -3.26 14.13
C ARG A 334 -18.56 -2.29 12.97
N GLU A 335 -17.47 -1.88 12.31
CA GLU A 335 -17.54 -0.93 11.19
C GLU A 335 -18.33 -1.47 9.99
N ILE A 336 -18.23 -2.77 9.69
CA ILE A 336 -19.07 -3.41 8.65
C ILE A 336 -20.57 -3.22 8.92
N ALA A 337 -20.99 -3.12 10.19
CA ALA A 337 -22.40 -2.93 10.54
C ALA A 337 -22.84 -1.45 10.59
N GLU A 338 -21.88 -0.51 10.61
CA GLU A 338 -22.11 0.91 10.87
C GLU A 338 -21.81 1.79 9.64
N GLU A 339 -20.95 1.32 8.74
CA GLU A 339 -20.41 2.08 7.61
C GLU A 339 -21.00 1.62 6.28
N GLU A 340 -20.94 2.49 5.27
CA GLU A 340 -21.39 2.21 3.91
C GLU A 340 -20.32 2.63 2.87
N GLY A 341 -20.42 2.08 1.65
CA GLY A 341 -19.61 2.52 0.52
C GLY A 341 -18.10 2.27 0.72
N LEU A 342 -17.28 3.31 0.57
CA LEU A 342 -15.83 3.20 0.67
C LEU A 342 -15.36 2.78 2.08
N ALA A 343 -16.01 3.30 3.11
CA ALA A 343 -15.69 2.96 4.50
C ALA A 343 -16.00 1.48 4.79
N GLU A 344 -17.16 1.00 4.32
CA GLU A 344 -17.53 -0.42 4.41
C GLU A 344 -16.55 -1.32 3.65
N PHE A 345 -16.12 -0.90 2.45
CA PHE A 345 -15.07 -1.60 1.69
C PHE A 345 -13.81 -1.80 2.52
N PHE A 346 -13.29 -0.75 3.15
CA PHE A 346 -12.10 -0.86 3.99
C PHE A 346 -12.35 -1.66 5.27
N ALA A 347 -13.55 -1.62 5.84
CA ALA A 347 -13.90 -2.45 6.99
C ALA A 347 -13.84 -3.96 6.64
N TRP A 348 -14.39 -4.37 5.48
CA TRP A 348 -14.24 -5.74 4.96
C TRP A 348 -12.79 -6.10 4.64
N PHE A 349 -12.04 -5.17 4.05
CA PHE A 349 -10.63 -5.39 3.75
C PHE A 349 -9.80 -5.58 5.03
N ASN A 350 -10.06 -4.77 6.06
CA ASN A 350 -9.45 -4.85 7.38
C ASN A 350 -9.79 -6.15 8.11
N LYS A 351 -11.03 -6.63 7.96
CA LYS A 351 -11.45 -7.95 8.45
C LYS A 351 -10.62 -9.06 7.81
N GLY A 352 -10.45 -9.02 6.48
CA GLY A 352 -9.57 -9.94 5.75
C GLY A 352 -8.13 -9.88 6.26
N THR A 353 -7.59 -8.68 6.43
CA THR A 353 -6.23 -8.45 6.94
C THR A 353 -6.07 -9.03 8.35
N SER A 354 -7.04 -8.84 9.23
CA SER A 354 -6.99 -9.35 10.60
C SER A 354 -7.06 -10.89 10.63
N HIS A 355 -7.93 -11.51 9.82
CA HIS A 355 -7.97 -12.97 9.68
C HIS A 355 -6.65 -13.55 9.13
N VAL A 356 -5.99 -12.88 8.17
CA VAL A 356 -4.65 -13.30 7.69
C VAL A 356 -3.64 -13.33 8.84
N GLN A 357 -3.63 -12.30 9.69
CA GLN A 357 -2.71 -12.23 10.84
C GLN A 357 -3.04 -13.30 11.92
N LEU A 358 -4.27 -13.78 11.96
CA LEU A 358 -4.73 -14.87 12.82
C LEU A 358 -4.59 -16.27 12.17
N PHE A 359 -4.03 -16.35 10.95
CA PHE A 359 -3.90 -17.58 10.16
C PHE A 359 -5.25 -18.23 9.78
N GLU A 360 -6.33 -17.46 9.81
CA GLU A 360 -7.71 -17.85 9.48
C GLU A 360 -7.98 -17.61 7.99
N TYR A 361 -7.21 -18.27 7.12
CA TYR A 361 -7.11 -17.90 5.69
C TYR A 361 -8.39 -18.09 4.88
N VAL A 362 -9.25 -19.04 5.25
CA VAL A 362 -10.54 -19.24 4.58
C VAL A 362 -11.48 -18.08 4.89
N ASP A 363 -11.60 -17.70 6.17
CA ASP A 363 -12.39 -16.54 6.59
C ASP A 363 -11.83 -15.23 6.02
N ALA A 364 -10.50 -15.12 5.92
CA ALA A 364 -9.84 -14.00 5.25
C ALA A 364 -10.24 -13.91 3.77
N ALA A 365 -10.22 -15.04 3.05
CA ALA A 365 -10.58 -15.08 1.63
C ALA A 365 -12.03 -14.64 1.42
N PHE A 366 -12.95 -15.11 2.26
CA PHE A 366 -14.34 -14.66 2.25
C PHE A 366 -14.46 -13.15 2.48
N ALA A 367 -13.77 -12.61 3.49
CA ALA A 367 -13.83 -11.17 3.77
C ALA A 367 -13.29 -10.34 2.61
N TYR A 368 -12.21 -10.78 1.95
CA TYR A 368 -11.69 -10.12 0.76
C TYR A 368 -12.61 -10.26 -0.45
N ASP A 369 -13.30 -11.38 -0.64
CA ASP A 369 -14.30 -11.52 -1.71
C ASP A 369 -15.39 -10.44 -1.57
N TYR A 370 -15.91 -10.24 -0.35
CA TYR A 370 -16.88 -9.19 -0.05
C TYR A 370 -16.30 -7.79 -0.28
N ALA A 371 -15.05 -7.55 0.13
CA ALA A 371 -14.38 -6.28 -0.15
C ALA A 371 -14.29 -6.03 -1.67
N PHE A 372 -13.87 -7.01 -2.48
CA PHE A 372 -13.79 -6.84 -3.93
C PHE A 372 -15.17 -6.73 -4.61
N LEU A 373 -16.21 -7.33 -4.03
CA LEU A 373 -17.59 -7.12 -4.47
C LEU A 373 -18.01 -5.66 -4.27
N LEU A 374 -17.74 -5.08 -3.10
CA LEU A 374 -18.00 -3.66 -2.81
C LEU A 374 -17.16 -2.75 -3.72
N TYR A 375 -15.88 -3.09 -3.93
CA TYR A 375 -14.97 -2.36 -4.82
C TYR A 375 -15.53 -2.24 -6.25
N ALA A 376 -16.14 -3.31 -6.77
CA ALA A 376 -16.77 -3.29 -8.08
C ALA A 376 -17.96 -2.30 -8.15
N GLY A 377 -18.66 -2.10 -7.03
CA GLY A 377 -19.77 -1.15 -6.89
C GLY A 377 -19.35 0.31 -6.70
N LEU A 378 -18.11 0.59 -6.28
CA LEU A 378 -17.59 1.95 -6.13
C LEU A 378 -17.44 2.66 -7.49
N THR A 379 -17.50 4.00 -7.47
CA THR A 379 -17.16 4.78 -8.66
C THR A 379 -15.67 4.72 -8.97
N GLU A 380 -15.28 4.97 -10.22
CA GLU A 380 -13.87 4.97 -10.63
C GLU A 380 -13.00 5.97 -9.86
N GLU A 381 -13.56 7.09 -9.41
CA GLU A 381 -12.85 8.11 -8.61
C GLU A 381 -12.62 7.65 -7.17
N GLU A 382 -13.56 6.90 -6.59
CA GLU A 382 -13.47 6.36 -5.24
C GLU A 382 -12.57 5.13 -5.16
N ARG A 383 -12.48 4.32 -6.22
CA ARG A 383 -11.77 3.04 -6.17
C ARG A 383 -10.30 3.17 -5.72
N PRO A 384 -9.91 2.50 -4.62
CA PRO A 384 -8.52 2.47 -4.17
C PRO A 384 -7.71 1.45 -4.98
N TRP A 385 -7.55 1.69 -6.28
CA TRP A 385 -6.93 0.75 -7.24
C TRP A 385 -5.46 0.39 -6.93
N ARG A 386 -4.80 1.16 -6.05
CA ARG A 386 -3.44 0.87 -5.56
C ARG A 386 -3.43 0.02 -4.29
N ILE A 387 -4.56 -0.42 -3.74
CA ILE A 387 -4.59 -1.05 -2.41
C ILE A 387 -3.63 -2.24 -2.28
N VAL A 388 -3.51 -3.06 -3.32
CA VAL A 388 -2.62 -4.24 -3.33
C VAL A 388 -1.13 -3.85 -3.42
N TRP A 389 -0.81 -2.60 -3.76
CA TRP A 389 0.57 -2.09 -3.71
C TRP A 389 1.04 -1.90 -2.26
N TYR A 390 0.10 -1.66 -1.35
CA TYR A 390 0.37 -1.38 0.05
C TYR A 390 -0.03 -2.53 0.98
N GLN A 391 -1.03 -3.32 0.58
CA GLN A 391 -1.60 -4.38 1.41
C GLN A 391 -1.73 -5.68 0.63
N THR A 392 -0.85 -6.63 0.94
CA THR A 392 -0.72 -7.92 0.22
C THR A 392 -1.56 -9.05 0.81
N GLY A 393 -2.35 -8.78 1.85
CA GLY A 393 -3.15 -9.78 2.57
C GLY A 393 -4.03 -10.68 1.68
N PRO A 394 -4.68 -10.17 0.61
CA PRO A 394 -5.46 -11.01 -0.30
C PRO A 394 -4.66 -12.17 -0.92
N TYR A 395 -3.37 -11.98 -1.22
CA TYR A 395 -2.54 -13.06 -1.77
C TYR A 395 -2.35 -14.20 -0.77
N PHE A 396 -2.11 -13.89 0.50
CA PHE A 396 -1.99 -14.90 1.55
C PHE A 396 -3.31 -15.66 1.70
N ALA A 397 -4.43 -14.93 1.80
CA ALA A 397 -5.75 -15.50 1.99
C ALA A 397 -6.12 -16.50 0.87
N TYR A 398 -6.01 -16.08 -0.39
CA TYR A 398 -6.32 -16.95 -1.52
C TYR A 398 -5.33 -18.10 -1.66
N TYR A 399 -4.02 -17.87 -1.49
CA TYR A 399 -3.03 -18.94 -1.61
C TYR A 399 -3.24 -20.04 -0.55
N TYR A 400 -3.34 -19.67 0.73
CA TYR A 400 -3.45 -20.63 1.82
C TYR A 400 -4.86 -21.24 1.96
N SER A 401 -5.88 -20.69 1.30
CA SER A 401 -7.18 -21.34 1.11
C SER A 401 -7.23 -22.25 -0.14
N GLY A 402 -6.13 -22.35 -0.90
CA GLY A 402 -6.02 -23.20 -2.09
C GLY A 402 -6.60 -22.58 -3.37
N ARG A 403 -6.96 -21.29 -3.35
CA ARG A 403 -7.47 -20.51 -4.48
C ARG A 403 -6.33 -19.91 -5.29
N TYR A 404 -5.56 -20.78 -5.94
CA TYR A 404 -4.35 -20.39 -6.65
C TYR A 404 -4.64 -19.61 -7.94
N GLN A 405 -5.76 -19.88 -8.62
CA GLN A 405 -6.13 -19.14 -9.81
C GLN A 405 -6.52 -17.70 -9.45
N ASP A 406 -7.18 -17.48 -8.31
CA ASP A 406 -7.50 -16.14 -7.81
C ASP A 406 -6.24 -15.34 -7.44
N VAL A 407 -5.20 -15.98 -6.89
CA VAL A 407 -3.89 -15.34 -6.69
C VAL A 407 -3.29 -14.90 -8.03
N ILE A 408 -3.31 -15.77 -9.03
CA ILE A 408 -2.77 -15.47 -10.37
C ILE A 408 -3.54 -14.33 -11.02
N SER A 409 -4.87 -14.40 -10.99
CA SER A 409 -5.76 -13.38 -11.54
C SER A 409 -5.55 -12.04 -10.85
N LEU A 410 -5.56 -11.99 -9.51
CA LEU A 410 -5.30 -10.77 -8.75
C LEU A 410 -3.92 -10.17 -9.07
N ALA A 411 -2.88 -11.00 -9.17
CA ALA A 411 -1.54 -10.54 -9.51
C ALA A 411 -1.45 -10.01 -10.95
N ASN A 412 -2.09 -10.67 -11.92
CA ASN A 412 -2.16 -10.16 -13.30
C ASN A 412 -2.90 -8.83 -13.34
N THR A 413 -4.10 -8.75 -12.76
CA THR A 413 -4.89 -7.51 -12.66
C THR A 413 -4.08 -6.38 -12.05
N THR A 414 -3.37 -6.66 -10.95
CA THR A 414 -2.54 -5.67 -10.27
C THR A 414 -1.41 -5.21 -11.19
N LEU A 415 -0.61 -6.14 -11.74
CA LEU A 415 0.58 -5.82 -12.55
C LEU A 415 0.24 -5.14 -13.88
N GLU A 416 -0.89 -5.50 -14.52
CA GLU A 416 -1.36 -4.91 -15.77
C GLU A 416 -1.89 -3.47 -15.59
N ALA A 417 -2.44 -3.16 -14.41
CA ALA A 417 -2.90 -1.81 -14.08
C ALA A 417 -1.74 -0.82 -13.79
N ILE A 418 -0.51 -1.31 -13.57
CA ILE A 418 0.66 -0.46 -13.34
C ILE A 418 1.31 -0.14 -14.68
N SER A 419 1.64 1.13 -14.91
CA SER A 419 2.33 1.52 -16.15
C SER A 419 3.70 0.86 -16.33
N GLU A 420 4.31 0.40 -15.24
CA GLU A 420 5.53 -0.38 -15.19
C GLU A 420 5.38 -1.45 -14.10
N PRO A 421 5.22 -2.74 -14.45
CA PRO A 421 5.02 -3.82 -13.48
C PRO A 421 6.23 -3.98 -12.55
N THR A 422 6.09 -3.58 -11.28
CA THR A 422 7.23 -3.30 -10.40
C THR A 422 6.98 -3.68 -8.94
N LEU A 423 5.98 -4.53 -8.67
CA LEU A 423 5.66 -5.02 -7.34
C LEU A 423 6.22 -6.43 -7.15
N GLU A 424 7.33 -6.55 -6.46
CA GLU A 424 8.01 -7.81 -6.19
C GLU A 424 7.12 -8.83 -5.47
N GLU A 425 6.22 -8.40 -4.59
CA GLU A 425 5.28 -9.28 -3.88
C GLU A 425 4.25 -9.87 -4.84
N SER A 426 3.72 -9.09 -5.77
CA SER A 426 2.76 -9.59 -6.77
C SER A 426 3.41 -10.64 -7.67
N PHE A 427 4.66 -10.43 -8.08
CA PHE A 427 5.42 -11.46 -8.81
C PHE A 427 5.63 -12.70 -7.95
N TYR A 428 6.14 -12.54 -6.73
CA TYR A 428 6.36 -13.67 -5.82
C TYR A 428 5.09 -14.50 -5.60
N TRP A 429 3.96 -13.88 -5.26
CA TRP A 429 2.71 -14.59 -4.99
C TRP A 429 2.14 -15.26 -6.24
N ARG A 430 2.24 -14.62 -7.41
CA ARG A 430 1.88 -15.29 -8.67
C ARG A 430 2.77 -16.49 -8.94
N GLY A 431 4.07 -16.39 -8.65
CA GLY A 431 5.02 -17.47 -8.75
C GLY A 431 4.69 -18.63 -7.83
N MET A 432 4.35 -18.35 -6.57
CA MET A 432 3.89 -19.34 -5.59
C MET A 432 2.66 -20.10 -6.11
N ALA A 433 1.63 -19.38 -6.56
CA ALA A 433 0.41 -19.99 -7.08
C ALA A 433 0.65 -20.82 -8.36
N ARG A 434 1.46 -20.30 -9.30
CA ARG A 434 1.89 -21.05 -10.49
C ARG A 434 2.63 -22.32 -10.13
N LEU A 435 3.51 -22.28 -9.14
CA LEU A 435 4.23 -23.46 -8.67
C LEU A 435 3.25 -24.49 -8.09
N ALA A 436 2.28 -24.05 -7.28
CA ALA A 436 1.24 -24.93 -6.72
C ALA A 436 0.38 -25.60 -7.81
N LEU A 437 0.14 -24.92 -8.94
CA LEU A 437 -0.53 -25.48 -10.12
C LEU A 437 0.38 -26.30 -11.04
N GLY A 438 1.66 -26.46 -10.70
CA GLY A 438 2.65 -27.23 -11.47
C GLY A 438 3.30 -26.45 -12.63
N GLU A 439 3.02 -25.16 -12.78
CA GLU A 439 3.63 -24.27 -13.79
C GLU A 439 5.05 -23.81 -13.39
N THR A 440 5.93 -24.76 -13.10
CA THR A 440 7.26 -24.49 -12.50
C THR A 440 8.08 -23.49 -13.32
N GLY A 441 8.04 -23.56 -14.66
CA GLY A 441 8.78 -22.63 -15.52
C GLY A 441 8.32 -21.17 -15.38
N ASN A 442 7.00 -20.95 -15.31
CA ASN A 442 6.43 -19.61 -15.11
C ASN A 442 6.68 -19.12 -13.68
N ALA A 443 6.63 -20.01 -12.70
CA ALA A 443 6.95 -19.68 -11.31
C ALA A 443 8.39 -19.19 -11.15
N VAL A 444 9.36 -19.89 -11.75
CA VAL A 444 10.78 -19.47 -11.74
C VAL A 444 10.94 -18.09 -12.38
N ALA A 445 10.27 -17.81 -13.50
CA ALA A 445 10.33 -16.50 -14.13
C ALA A 445 9.82 -15.38 -13.20
N ASP A 446 8.72 -15.63 -12.48
CA ASP A 446 8.17 -14.69 -11.51
C ASP A 446 9.09 -14.49 -10.29
N PHE A 447 9.69 -15.56 -9.75
CA PHE A 447 10.63 -15.44 -8.63
C PHE A 447 11.90 -14.67 -9.01
N ARG A 448 12.42 -14.90 -10.22
CA ARG A 448 13.54 -14.12 -10.77
C ARG A 448 13.20 -12.64 -10.88
N GLU A 449 12.01 -12.33 -11.39
CA GLU A 449 11.58 -10.94 -11.51
C GLU A 449 11.41 -10.28 -10.15
N SER A 450 10.85 -10.99 -9.17
CA SER A 450 10.73 -10.53 -7.78
C SER A 450 12.09 -10.14 -7.18
N VAL A 451 13.10 -11.02 -7.23
CA VAL A 451 14.45 -10.71 -6.71
C VAL A 451 15.22 -9.72 -7.58
N ARG A 452 14.93 -9.63 -8.88
CA ARG A 452 15.50 -8.63 -9.76
C ARG A 452 15.01 -7.24 -9.38
N LEU A 453 13.72 -7.09 -9.06
CA LEU A 453 13.11 -5.82 -8.63
C LEU A 453 13.58 -5.41 -7.24
N ASN A 454 13.63 -6.36 -6.31
CA ASN A 454 14.11 -6.15 -4.95
C ASN A 454 15.14 -7.24 -4.59
N PRO A 455 16.45 -6.94 -4.69
CA PRO A 455 17.52 -7.88 -4.36
C PRO A 455 17.54 -8.33 -2.90
N ASN A 456 16.88 -7.59 -2.00
CA ASN A 456 16.77 -7.94 -0.59
C ASN A 456 15.51 -8.77 -0.29
N PHE A 457 14.71 -9.11 -1.31
CA PHE A 457 13.46 -9.86 -1.15
C PHE A 457 13.73 -11.35 -0.88
N GLY A 458 14.05 -11.65 0.38
CA GLY A 458 14.41 -12.99 0.86
C GLY A 458 13.47 -14.13 0.44
N PRO A 459 12.13 -13.96 0.45
CA PRO A 459 11.21 -15.03 0.03
C PRO A 459 11.43 -15.49 -1.42
N GLY A 460 11.71 -14.57 -2.34
CA GLY A 460 12.00 -14.91 -3.73
C GLY A 460 13.28 -15.72 -3.88
N TRP A 461 14.34 -15.32 -3.16
CA TRP A 461 15.62 -16.04 -3.12
C TRP A 461 15.46 -17.46 -2.56
N ALA A 462 14.71 -17.62 -1.48
CA ALA A 462 14.46 -18.92 -0.87
C ALA A 462 13.76 -19.89 -1.84
N MET A 463 12.82 -19.38 -2.66
CA MET A 463 12.15 -20.20 -3.66
C MET A 463 13.07 -20.60 -4.83
N LEU A 464 13.94 -19.70 -5.28
CA LEU A 464 14.93 -20.00 -6.33
C LEU A 464 15.93 -21.07 -5.84
N ASP A 465 16.44 -20.95 -4.62
CA ASP A 465 17.34 -21.92 -3.99
C ASP A 465 16.66 -23.29 -3.80
N GLN A 466 15.43 -23.31 -3.29
CA GLN A 466 14.64 -24.53 -3.14
C GLN A 466 14.43 -25.26 -4.48
N LEU A 467 14.28 -24.51 -5.57
CA LEU A 467 14.13 -25.05 -6.92
C LEU A 467 15.47 -25.37 -7.61
N GLY A 468 16.60 -25.05 -6.98
CA GLY A 468 17.95 -25.29 -7.50
C GLY A 468 18.25 -24.47 -8.75
N VAL A 469 17.73 -23.25 -8.84
CA VAL A 469 17.91 -22.36 -10.00
C VAL A 469 18.53 -21.02 -9.58
N GLU A 470 19.43 -20.52 -10.43
CA GLU A 470 20.03 -19.20 -10.24
C GLU A 470 19.06 -18.07 -10.67
N PRO A 471 19.20 -16.86 -10.10
CA PRO A 471 18.43 -15.65 -10.47
C PRO A 471 18.53 -15.24 -11.94
#